data_AF-A0A917A4L0-F1
#
_entry.id   AF-A0A917A4L0-F1
#
_cell.length_a   1.000
_cell.length_b   1.000
_cell.length_c   1.000
_cell.angle_alpha   90.00
_cell.angle_beta   90.00
_cell.angle_gamma   90.00
#
_symmetry.space_group_name_H-M   'P 1'
#
loop_
_entity.id
_entity.type
_entity.pdbx_description
1 polymer ?
#
loop_
_entity_poly.entity_id
_entity_poly.type
_entity_poly.pdbx_seq_one_letter_code
_entity_poly.pdbx_strand_id
1 'polypeptide(L)'
;MAMSITTYRITDGRQVRAVRAMLGMTQAELGQAAGVHRMSINNAEKRQRLPPRSWAAEQVAKYGAENGIVADVVDGVPVVRVQSPAA
;
A
#
# COMPACT_ATOMS: atom_id res chain seq x y z
N MET A 1 -13.91 17.97 -11.10
CA MET A 1 -12.60 17.32 -10.87
C MET A 1 -12.80 15.82 -11.00
N ALA A 2 -12.38 15.22 -12.11
CA ALA A 2 -12.47 13.77 -12.26
C ALA A 2 -11.42 13.14 -11.35
N MET A 3 -11.85 12.43 -10.30
CA MET A 3 -10.98 11.47 -9.63
C MET A 3 -10.56 10.46 -10.70
N SER A 4 -9.32 10.56 -11.20
CA SER A 4 -8.70 9.45 -11.90
C SER A 4 -8.81 8.26 -10.96
N ILE A 5 -9.50 7.20 -11.40
CA ILE A 5 -9.60 5.95 -10.65
C ILE A 5 -8.22 5.32 -10.71
N THR A 6 -7.30 5.84 -9.91
CA THR A 6 -5.95 5.31 -9.80
C THR A 6 -6.11 3.91 -9.24
N THR A 7 -5.95 2.90 -10.11
CA THR A 7 -6.03 1.51 -9.68
C THR A 7 -4.83 1.27 -8.78
N TYR A 8 -5.10 1.08 -7.48
CA TYR A 8 -4.09 0.71 -6.49
C TYR A 8 -4.33 -0.74 -6.08
N ARG A 9 -3.28 -1.56 -6.10
CA ARG A 9 -3.36 -2.96 -5.72
C ARG A 9 -2.04 -3.43 -5.12
N ILE A 10 -2.11 -3.91 -3.88
CA ILE A 10 -1.01 -4.60 -3.22
C ILE A 10 -1.23 -6.11 -3.34
N THR A 11 -0.22 -6.81 -3.83
CA THR A 11 -0.21 -8.27 -3.96
C THR A 11 0.98 -8.94 -3.28
N ASP A 12 1.99 -8.16 -2.85
CA ASP A 12 3.20 -8.62 -2.18
C ASP A 12 3.43 -7.80 -0.89
N GLY A 13 3.84 -8.48 0.20
CA GLY A 13 4.18 -7.81 1.47
C GLY A 13 5.32 -6.81 1.37
N ARG A 14 6.20 -6.96 0.39
CA ARG A 14 7.25 -5.98 0.05
C ARG A 14 6.66 -4.65 -0.39
N GLN A 15 5.49 -4.64 -1.05
CA GLN A 15 4.81 -3.39 -1.39
C GLN A 15 4.28 -2.69 -0.15
N VAL A 16 3.71 -3.43 0.81
CA VAL A 16 3.28 -2.88 2.11
C VAL A 16 4.46 -2.20 2.80
N ARG A 17 5.60 -2.89 2.87
CA ARG A 17 6.83 -2.35 3.47
C ARG A 17 7.35 -1.13 2.71
N ALA A 18 7.32 -1.15 1.38
CA ALA A 18 7.78 -0.04 0.56
C ALA A 18 6.90 1.21 0.76
N VAL A 19 5.57 1.06 0.71
CA VAL A 19 4.63 2.14 1.03
C VAL A 19 4.94 2.73 2.40
N ARG A 20 5.07 1.88 3.42
CA ARG A 20 5.43 2.31 4.78
C ARG A 20 6.74 3.11 4.82
N ALA A 21 7.79 2.58 4.18
CA ALA A 21 9.12 3.19 4.21
C ALA A 21 9.13 4.54 3.48
N MET A 22 8.43 4.65 2.35
CA MET A 22 8.34 5.90 1.60
C MET A 22 7.51 6.97 2.32
N LEU A 23 6.53 6.57 3.15
CA LEU A 23 5.82 7.47 4.06
C LEU A 23 6.62 7.81 5.33
N GLY A 24 7.79 7.20 5.54
CA GLY A 24 8.60 7.42 6.75
C GLY A 24 7.99 6.87 8.04
N MET A 25 7.09 5.89 7.95
CA MET A 25 6.31 5.39 9.08
C MET A 25 6.87 4.10 9.70
N THR A 26 6.60 3.89 10.98
CA THR A 26 6.68 2.59 11.65
C THR A 26 5.47 1.71 11.32
N GLN A 27 5.54 0.41 11.63
CA GLN A 27 4.40 -0.50 11.41
C GLN A 27 3.17 -0.11 12.25
N ALA A 28 3.38 0.51 13.41
CA ALA A 28 2.32 0.95 14.29
C ALA A 28 1.60 2.18 13.73
N GLU A 29 2.38 3.18 13.30
CA GLU A 29 1.84 4.41 12.71
C GLU A 29 1.08 4.12 11.41
N LEU A 30 1.65 3.31 10.50
CA LEU A 30 0.92 2.92 9.29
C LEU A 30 -0.36 2.16 9.62
N GLY A 31 -0.31 1.27 10.60
CA GLY A 31 -1.50 0.54 11.05
C GLY A 31 -2.58 1.50 11.53
N GLN A 32 -2.24 2.41 12.44
CA GLN A 32 -3.19 3.40 12.95
C GLN A 32 -3.75 4.28 11.83
N ALA A 33 -2.91 4.78 10.93
CA ALA A 33 -3.32 5.68 9.85
C ALA A 33 -4.20 4.99 8.80
N ALA A 34 -3.91 3.73 8.45
CA ALA A 34 -4.71 2.92 7.53
C ALA A 34 -5.93 2.25 8.20
N GLY A 35 -6.13 2.43 9.51
CA GLY A 35 -7.21 1.78 10.27
C GLY A 35 -7.02 0.27 10.42
N VAL A 36 -5.78 -0.23 10.36
CA VAL A 36 -5.41 -1.65 10.42
C VAL A 36 -4.61 -1.94 11.68
N HIS A 37 -4.89 -3.07 12.36
CA HIS A 37 -4.08 -3.46 13.52
C HIS A 37 -2.60 -3.70 13.15
N ARG A 38 -1.66 -3.23 13.98
CA ARG A 38 -0.20 -3.36 13.77
C ARG A 38 0.24 -4.79 13.43
N MET A 39 -0.36 -5.80 14.06
CA MET A 39 -0.01 -7.21 13.79
C MET A 39 -0.39 -7.64 12.36
N SER A 40 -1.46 -7.08 11.80
CA SER A 40 -1.85 -7.35 10.42
C SER A 40 -0.84 -6.76 9.43
N ILE A 41 -0.28 -5.58 9.72
CA ILE A 41 0.84 -5.01 8.95
C ILE A 41 2.06 -5.91 9.03
N ASN A 42 2.44 -6.34 10.25
CA ASN A 42 3.58 -7.25 10.45
C ASN A 42 3.42 -8.57 9.67
N ASN A 43 2.24 -9.17 9.74
CA ASN A 43 1.92 -10.41 9.04
C ASN A 43 1.89 -10.22 7.52
N ALA A 44 1.41 -9.06 7.04
CA ALA A 44 1.42 -8.75 5.62
C ALA A 44 2.85 -8.58 5.09
N GLU A 45 3.71 -7.80 5.76
CA GLU A 45 5.09 -7.53 5.33
C GLU A 45 5.98 -8.79 5.25
N LYS A 46 5.64 -9.84 6.01
CA LYS A 46 6.37 -11.13 6.00
C LYS A 46 6.04 -12.01 4.79
N ARG A 47 4.91 -11.77 4.11
CA ARG A 47 4.45 -12.62 3.01
C ARG A 47 4.98 -12.13 1.67
N GLN A 48 5.58 -13.03 0.90
CA GLN A 48 5.95 -12.74 -0.49
C GLN A 48 4.71 -12.58 -1.39
N ARG A 49 3.63 -13.31 -1.09
CA ARG A 49 2.37 -13.18 -1.83
C ARG A 49 1.22 -13.04 -0.84
N LEU A 50 0.44 -11.99 -1.03
CA LEU A 50 -0.76 -11.72 -0.26
C LEU A 50 -1.98 -12.34 -0.93
N PRO A 51 -2.99 -12.76 -0.14
CA PRO A 51 -4.27 -13.19 -0.69
C PRO A 51 -4.90 -12.07 -1.56
N PRO A 52 -5.61 -12.41 -2.65
CA PRO A 52 -6.19 -11.42 -3.56
C PRO A 52 -7.15 -10.41 -2.92
N ARG A 53 -7.72 -10.73 -1.74
CA ARG A 53 -8.63 -9.88 -0.97
C ARG A 53 -8.12 -9.66 0.46
N SER A 54 -6.82 -9.39 0.61
CA SER A 54 -6.27 -9.05 1.91
C SER A 54 -6.76 -7.67 2.33
N TRP A 55 -7.66 -7.62 3.33
CA TRP A 55 -8.21 -6.36 3.86
C TRP A 55 -7.11 -5.38 4.30
N ALA A 56 -6.09 -5.87 5.02
CA ALA A 56 -4.96 -5.03 5.43
C ALA A 56 -4.20 -4.44 4.24
N ALA A 57 -4.01 -5.21 3.17
CA ALA A 57 -3.33 -4.76 1.96
C ALA A 57 -4.15 -3.71 1.21
N GLU A 58 -5.47 -3.88 1.14
CA GLU A 58 -6.40 -2.94 0.51
C GLU A 58 -6.40 -1.59 1.25
N GLN A 59 -6.47 -1.62 2.58
CA GLN A 59 -6.43 -0.40 3.39
C GLN A 59 -5.10 0.34 3.29
N VAL A 60 -3.97 -0.39 3.28
CA VAL A 60 -2.65 0.23 3.06
C VAL A 60 -2.54 0.81 1.65
N ALA A 61 -3.05 0.11 0.63
CA ALA A 61 -2.99 0.59 -0.75
C ALA A 61 -3.82 1.88 -0.92
N LYS A 62 -5.01 1.93 -0.31
CA LYS A 62 -5.85 3.12 -0.27
C LYS A 62 -5.15 4.29 0.43
N TYR A 63 -4.67 4.07 1.66
CA TYR A 63 -3.99 5.11 2.43
C TYR A 63 -2.73 5.62 1.73
N GLY A 64 -1.94 4.71 1.14
CA GLY A 64 -0.79 5.08 0.32
C GLY A 64 -1.20 6.01 -0.82
N ALA A 65 -2.23 5.64 -1.60
CA ALA A 65 -2.68 6.44 -2.74
C ALA A 65 -3.17 7.83 -2.33
N GLU A 66 -3.88 7.95 -1.20
CA GLU A 66 -4.30 9.23 -0.61
C GLU A 66 -3.11 10.13 -0.23
N ASN A 67 -1.95 9.53 0.05
CA ASN A 67 -0.71 10.22 0.40
C ASN A 67 0.31 10.23 -0.76
N GLY A 68 -0.15 10.05 -2.00
CA GLY A 68 0.69 10.15 -3.20
C GLY A 68 1.62 8.96 -3.43
N ILE A 69 1.37 7.80 -2.80
CA ILE A 69 2.16 6.58 -2.98
C ILE A 69 1.27 5.45 -3.51
N VAL A 70 1.48 5.08 -4.77
CA VAL A 70 0.65 4.09 -5.44
C VAL A 70 1.41 2.77 -5.54
N ALA A 71 0.83 1.72 -4.97
CA ALA A 71 1.26 0.35 -5.18
C ALA A 71 0.39 -0.29 -6.28
N ASP A 72 1.02 -1.01 -7.21
CA ASP A 72 0.36 -1.57 -8.39
C ASP A 72 1.07 -2.87 -8.86
N VAL A 73 0.54 -3.51 -9.89
CA VAL A 73 1.16 -4.65 -10.55
C VAL A 73 1.28 -4.35 -12.05
N VAL A 74 2.51 -4.17 -12.54
CA VAL A 74 2.81 -3.88 -13.95
C VAL A 74 3.47 -5.10 -14.56
N ASP A 75 2.86 -5.66 -15.61
CA ASP A 75 3.35 -6.88 -16.29
C ASP A 75 3.60 -8.07 -15.33
N GLY A 76 2.76 -8.20 -14.30
CA GLY A 76 2.89 -9.23 -13.27
C GLY A 76 3.93 -8.93 -12.18
N VAL A 77 4.62 -7.78 -12.27
CA VAL A 77 5.63 -7.34 -11.31
C VAL A 77 5.01 -6.39 -10.29
N PRO A 78 5.09 -6.67 -8.99
CA PRO A 78 4.66 -5.75 -7.95
C PRO A 78 5.54 -4.50 -7.93
N VAL A 79 4.94 -3.32 -8.07
CA VAL A 79 5.65 -2.03 -8.08
C VAL A 79 5.06 -1.05 -7.05
N VAL A 80 5.87 -0.10 -6.61
CA VAL A 80 5.43 1.04 -5.78
C VAL A 80 6.07 2.31 -6.37
N ARG A 81 5.27 3.35 -6.58
CA ARG A 81 5.67 4.61 -7.21
C ARG A 81 5.09 5.82 -6.48
N VAL A 82 5.81 6.94 -6.52
CA VAL A 82 5.27 8.24 -6.10
C VAL A 82 4.39 8.77 -7.23
N GLN A 83 3.15 9.11 -6.91
CA GLN A 83 2.27 9.84 -7.81
C GLN A 83 2.56 11.33 -7.64
N SER A 84 3.15 11.96 -8.66
CA SER A 84 3.24 13.41 -8.71
C SER A 84 1.81 13.99 -8.70
N PRO A 85 1.53 15.04 -7.91
CA PRO A 85 0.27 15.75 -8.03
C PRO A 85 0.15 16.21 -9.49
N ALA A 86 -1.01 15.96 -10.10
CA ALA A 86 -1.33 16.52 -11.41
C ALA A 86 -1.15 18.04 -11.32
N ALA A 87 -0.16 18.55 -12.04
CA ALA A 87 0.09 19.99 -12.19
C ALA A 87 -1.09 20.67 -12.88
#